data_AF-A0A977LBA8-F1
#
_entry.id   AF-A0A977LBA8-F1
#
_cell.length_a   1.000
_cell.length_b   1.000
_cell.length_c   1.000
_cell.angle_alpha   90.00
_cell.angle_beta   90.00
_cell.angle_gamma   90.00
#
_symmetry.space_group_name_H-M   'P 1'
#
loop_
_entity.id
_entity.type
_entity.pdbx_description
1 polymer ?
#
loop_
_entity_poly.entity_id
_entity_poly.type
_entity_poly.pdbx_seq_one_letter_code
_entity_poly.pdbx_strand_id
1 'polypeptide(L)'
;MKFNVGQIAINLKDEISPMGLGEGVRLTTKRENWFIPNQTIDETSEIITKNHKIVKNYFKGKNVKNITETDLDNFSLKIVLRYFQMYNQWRTTHKREMNRDLTFIHKDFEHPNTSDTIVDYFMSEYPDDFRVKCESILNMTSDQLREYLIRKEQFDNR
;
A
#
# COMPACT_ATOMS: atom_id res chain seq x y z
N MET A 1 9.07 16.86 7.69
CA MET A 1 7.83 17.34 7.05
C MET A 1 6.65 16.48 7.51
N LYS A 2 5.51 17.09 7.84
CA LYS A 2 4.25 16.37 8.05
C LYS A 2 3.28 16.72 6.94
N PHE A 3 2.65 15.71 6.35
CA PHE A 3 1.61 15.92 5.35
C PHE A 3 0.55 14.81 5.46
N ASN A 4 -0.64 15.09 4.93
CA ASN A 4 -1.73 14.13 4.92
C ASN A 4 -1.92 13.60 3.52
N VAL A 5 -2.15 12.29 3.41
CA VAL A 5 -2.64 11.66 2.19
C VAL A 5 -3.97 10.99 2.55
N GLY A 6 -5.07 11.55 2.05
CA GLY A 6 -6.39 11.25 2.59
C GLY A 6 -6.50 11.67 4.06
N GLN A 7 -6.95 10.76 4.93
CA GLN A 7 -7.06 11.00 6.38
C GLN A 7 -5.84 10.52 7.18
N ILE A 8 -4.81 9.99 6.51
CA ILE A 8 -3.64 9.42 7.18
C ILE A 8 -2.52 10.46 7.19
N ALA A 9 -2.08 10.79 8.41
CA ALA A 9 -0.91 11.63 8.62
C ALA A 9 0.38 10.85 8.38
N ILE A 10 1.24 11.40 7.53
CA ILE A 10 2.58 10.90 7.25
C ILE A 10 3.58 11.91 7.81
N ASN A 11 4.52 11.41 8.61
CA ASN A 11 5.65 12.18 9.10
C ASN A 11 6.93 11.68 8.41
N LEU A 12 7.64 12.58 7.74
CA LEU A 12 8.94 12.35 7.13
C LEU A 12 10.00 13.13 7.89
N LYS A 13 11.13 12.50 8.17
CA LYS A 13 12.27 13.14 8.83
C LYS A 13 13.56 12.65 8.21
N ASP A 14 14.48 13.56 7.89
CA ASP A 14 15.83 13.18 7.51
C ASP A 14 16.51 12.47 8.67
N GLU A 15 17.19 11.37 8.37
CA GLU A 15 17.85 10.54 9.36
C GLU A 15 19.12 9.90 8.78
N ILE A 16 20.13 9.76 9.63
CA ILE A 16 21.32 8.96 9.33
C ILE A 16 21.03 7.54 9.78
N SER A 17 21.21 6.58 8.89
CA SER A 17 20.93 5.17 9.17
C SER A 17 21.70 4.68 10.39
N PRO A 18 21.03 4.11 11.41
CA PRO A 18 21.71 3.49 12.54
C PRO A 18 22.49 2.22 12.15
N MET A 19 22.27 1.70 10.94
CA MET A 19 22.93 0.50 10.40
C MET A 19 24.00 0.82 9.35
N GLY A 20 24.42 2.09 9.22
CA GLY A 20 25.46 2.49 8.27
C GLY A 20 25.02 2.52 6.80
N LEU A 21 23.71 2.56 6.52
CA LEU A 21 23.16 2.66 5.16
C LEU A 21 23.19 4.09 4.58
N GLY A 22 23.92 5.02 5.20
CA GLY A 22 23.98 6.42 4.79
C GLY A 22 22.79 7.27 5.26
N GLU A 23 22.57 8.39 4.58
CA GLU A 23 21.46 9.31 4.83
C GLU A 23 20.17 8.81 4.16
N GLY A 24 19.03 9.21 4.71
CA GLY A 24 17.73 8.84 4.15
C GLY A 24 16.57 9.46 4.92
N VAL A 25 15.37 8.91 4.67
CA VAL A 25 14.12 9.42 5.26
C VAL A 25 13.50 8.38 6.17
N ARG A 26 13.17 8.79 7.39
CA ARG A 26 12.28 8.05 8.27
C ARG A 26 10.84 8.39 7.92
N LEU A 27 10.08 7.38 7.51
CA LEU A 27 8.63 7.46 7.32
C LEU A 27 7.93 6.90 8.55
N THR A 28 7.04 7.69 9.14
CA THR A 28 6.20 7.27 10.27
C THR A 28 4.74 7.56 9.99
N THR A 29 3.90 6.54 10.19
CA THR A 29 2.43 6.66 10.30
C THR A 29 1.99 6.14 11.67
N LYS A 30 0.67 6.05 11.92
CA LYS A 30 0.16 5.39 13.14
C LYS A 30 0.56 3.91 13.23
N ARG A 31 0.72 3.22 12.09
CA ARG A 31 0.97 1.77 12.04
C ARG A 31 2.37 1.41 11.52
N GLU A 32 3.04 2.32 10.80
CA GLU A 32 4.30 2.05 10.12
C GLU A 32 5.42 2.94 10.67
N ASN A 33 6.63 2.39 10.78
CA ASN A 33 7.83 3.14 11.16
C ASN A 33 9.08 2.52 10.55
N TRP A 34 9.66 3.18 9.54
CA TRP A 34 10.63 2.56 8.65
C TRP A 34 11.57 3.60 8.05
N PHE A 35 12.82 3.19 7.86
CA PHE A 35 13.89 4.01 7.30
C PHE A 35 14.06 3.68 5.83
N ILE A 36 14.16 4.71 5.00
CA ILE A 36 14.30 4.61 3.56
C ILE A 36 15.65 5.22 3.17
N PRO A 37 16.65 4.39 2.81
CA PRO A 37 17.99 4.89 2.49
C PRO A 37 17.99 5.64 1.16
N ASN A 38 18.86 6.65 1.04
CA ASN A 38 19.18 7.35 -0.21
C ASN A 38 17.95 7.98 -0.91
N GLN A 39 16.99 8.49 -0.14
CA GLN A 39 15.90 9.30 -0.65
C GLN A 39 15.83 10.61 0.12
N THR A 40 15.28 11.64 -0.50
CA THR A 40 14.94 12.90 0.16
C THR A 40 13.47 12.93 0.60
N ILE A 41 13.14 13.84 1.52
CA ILE A 41 11.76 14.08 1.95
C ILE A 41 10.89 14.44 0.75
N ASP A 42 11.37 15.34 -0.13
CA ASP A 42 10.63 15.83 -1.29
C ASP A 42 10.31 14.69 -2.25
N GLU A 43 11.33 13.91 -2.66
CA GLU A 43 11.15 12.74 -3.52
C GLU A 43 10.16 11.73 -2.92
N THR A 44 10.30 11.44 -1.62
CA THR A 44 9.43 10.49 -0.92
C THR A 44 7.98 10.99 -0.91
N SER A 45 7.76 12.26 -0.61
CA SER A 45 6.43 12.87 -0.56
C SER A 45 5.77 12.91 -1.95
N GLU A 46 6.54 13.21 -3.00
CA GLU A 46 6.07 13.26 -4.37
C GLU A 46 5.65 11.87 -4.85
N ILE A 47 6.50 10.85 -4.65
CA ILE A 47 6.22 9.47 -5.08
C ILE A 47 4.98 8.92 -4.39
N ILE A 48 4.85 9.11 -3.07
CA ILE A 48 3.67 8.66 -2.32
C ILE A 48 2.41 9.35 -2.83
N THR A 49 2.44 10.67 -3.01
CA THR A 49 1.28 11.45 -3.46
C THR A 49 0.87 11.07 -4.88
N LYS A 50 1.84 10.94 -5.80
CA LYS A 50 1.62 10.51 -7.18
C LYS A 50 1.00 9.12 -7.23
N ASN A 51 1.59 8.15 -6.51
CA ASN A 51 1.10 6.78 -6.50
C ASN A 51 -0.27 6.66 -5.82
N HIS A 52 -0.55 7.44 -4.78
CA HIS A 52 -1.88 7.48 -4.15
C HIS A 52 -2.95 7.90 -5.16
N LYS A 53 -2.68 8.96 -5.93
CA LYS A 53 -3.58 9.39 -7.01
C LYS A 53 -3.78 8.30 -8.07
N ILE A 54 -2.72 7.59 -8.47
CA ILE A 54 -2.79 6.49 -9.45
C ILE A 54 -3.68 5.36 -8.92
N VAL A 55 -3.41 4.88 -7.71
CA VAL A 55 -4.14 3.76 -7.09
C VAL A 55 -5.60 4.14 -6.84
N LYS A 56 -5.84 5.33 -6.27
CA LYS A 56 -7.19 5.85 -6.02
C LYS A 56 -8.01 5.93 -7.31
N ASN A 57 -7.44 6.48 -8.39
CA ASN A 57 -8.14 6.60 -9.66
C ASN A 57 -8.45 5.23 -10.29
N TYR A 58 -7.55 4.26 -10.17
CA TYR A 58 -7.77 2.90 -10.66
C TYR A 58 -9.02 2.27 -10.02
N PHE A 59 -9.16 2.41 -8.70
CA PHE A 59 -10.29 1.84 -7.97
C PHE A 59 -11.57 2.67 -8.06
N LYS A 60 -11.47 4.01 -8.16
CA LYS A 60 -12.61 4.89 -8.39
C LYS A 60 -13.36 4.57 -9.69
N GLY A 61 -12.62 4.11 -10.71
CA GLY A 61 -13.21 3.72 -12.00
C GLY A 61 -13.98 2.40 -11.99
N LYS A 62 -13.83 1.59 -10.92
CA LYS A 62 -14.68 0.42 -10.70
C LYS A 62 -15.96 0.94 -10.04
N ASN A 63 -17.15 0.64 -10.58
CA ASN A 63 -18.44 1.09 -10.02
C ASN A 63 -18.73 0.39 -8.67
N VAL A 64 -17.94 0.71 -7.65
CA VAL A 64 -18.00 0.05 -6.34
C VAL A 64 -19.16 0.58 -5.53
N LYS A 65 -20.07 -0.32 -5.14
CA LYS A 65 -21.17 0.00 -4.23
C LYS A 65 -20.66 -0.10 -2.80
N ASN A 66 -21.20 0.71 -1.91
CA ASN A 66 -20.97 0.63 -0.46
C ASN A 66 -19.51 0.85 -0.01
N ILE A 67 -18.71 1.59 -0.80
CA ILE A 67 -17.36 2.02 -0.44
C ILE A 67 -17.37 3.54 -0.37
N THR A 68 -16.97 4.08 0.78
CA THR A 68 -16.91 5.52 0.98
C THR A 68 -15.65 6.11 0.32
N GLU A 69 -15.64 7.41 0.04
CA GLU A 69 -14.42 8.09 -0.43
C GLU A 69 -13.28 7.95 0.59
N THR A 70 -13.61 7.94 1.89
CA THR A 70 -12.65 7.70 2.98
C THR A 70 -12.05 6.30 2.92
N ASP A 71 -12.87 5.27 2.65
CA ASP A 71 -12.37 3.91 2.46
C ASP A 71 -11.40 3.84 1.31
N LEU A 72 -11.82 4.41 0.17
CA LEU A 72 -11.02 4.48 -1.04
C LEU A 72 -9.68 5.16 -0.79
N ASP A 73 -9.66 6.28 -0.05
CA ASP A 73 -8.43 6.96 0.34
C ASP A 73 -7.51 6.09 1.20
N ASN A 74 -8.09 5.44 2.22
CA ASN A 74 -7.34 4.70 3.22
C ASN A 74 -6.70 3.43 2.67
N PHE A 75 -7.46 2.58 1.97
CA PHE A 75 -6.88 1.35 1.41
C PHE A 75 -5.93 1.68 0.25
N SER A 76 -6.20 2.73 -0.54
CA SER A 76 -5.27 3.16 -1.59
C SER A 76 -3.93 3.56 -1.01
N LEU A 77 -3.90 4.31 0.09
CA LEU A 77 -2.64 4.66 0.74
C LEU A 77 -1.94 3.43 1.32
N LYS A 78 -2.68 2.50 1.93
CA LYS A 78 -2.10 1.25 2.44
C LYS A 78 -1.40 0.45 1.33
N ILE A 79 -2.03 0.34 0.16
CA ILE A 79 -1.43 -0.29 -1.03
C ILE A 79 -0.16 0.45 -1.43
N VAL A 80 -0.20 1.79 -1.51
CA VAL A 80 0.98 2.59 -1.86
C VAL A 80 2.13 2.36 -0.90
N LEU A 81 1.88 2.43 0.41
CA LEU A 81 2.92 2.23 1.42
C LEU A 81 3.51 0.81 1.35
N ARG A 82 2.67 -0.20 1.13
CA ARG A 82 3.12 -1.60 0.98
C ARG A 82 4.07 -1.78 -0.20
N TYR A 83 3.71 -1.26 -1.37
CA TYR A 83 4.56 -1.36 -2.57
C TYR A 83 5.78 -0.47 -2.48
N PHE A 84 5.65 0.72 -1.90
CA PHE A 84 6.77 1.61 -1.65
C PHE A 84 7.83 0.95 -0.75
N GLN A 85 7.40 0.15 0.23
CA GLN A 85 8.27 -0.71 1.04
C GLN A 85 8.95 -1.77 0.24
N MET A 86 8.16 -2.56 -0.48
CA MET A 86 8.67 -3.65 -1.28
C MET A 86 9.70 -3.17 -2.31
N TYR A 87 9.44 -2.06 -3.00
CA TYR A 87 10.32 -1.53 -4.02
C TYR A 87 11.59 -0.90 -3.45
N ASN A 88 11.51 -0.16 -2.33
CA ASN A 88 12.71 0.35 -1.66
C ASN A 88 13.57 -0.79 -1.07
N GLN A 89 12.93 -1.84 -0.55
CA GLN A 89 13.63 -3.06 -0.16
C GLN A 89 14.37 -3.65 -1.36
N TRP A 90 13.72 -3.78 -2.52
CA TRP A 90 14.36 -4.31 -3.73
C TRP A 90 15.52 -3.46 -4.23
N ARG A 91 15.39 -2.13 -4.22
CA ARG A 91 16.50 -1.21 -4.54
C ARG A 91 17.72 -1.46 -3.66
N THR A 92 17.48 -1.81 -2.40
CA THR A 92 18.54 -2.03 -1.40
C THR A 92 19.15 -3.44 -1.51
N THR A 93 18.33 -4.47 -1.72
CA THR A 93 18.78 -5.88 -1.67
C THR A 93 19.20 -6.44 -3.01
N HIS A 94 18.72 -5.90 -4.13
CA HIS A 94 18.97 -6.44 -5.47
C HIS A 94 19.69 -5.41 -6.34
N LYS A 95 20.96 -5.65 -6.66
CA LYS A 95 21.78 -4.74 -7.49
C LYS A 95 21.12 -4.34 -8.82
N ARG A 96 20.33 -5.23 -9.42
CA ARG A 96 19.62 -4.98 -10.68
C ARG A 96 18.43 -4.03 -10.53
N GLU A 97 17.88 -3.89 -9.33
CA GLU A 97 16.72 -3.06 -9.01
C GLU A 97 17.12 -1.73 -8.36
N MET A 98 18.41 -1.43 -8.18
CA MET A 98 18.89 -0.21 -7.50
C MET A 98 18.29 1.09 -8.04
N ASN A 99 18.02 1.13 -9.35
CA ASN A 99 17.44 2.30 -10.03
C ASN A 99 15.96 2.08 -10.42
N ARG A 100 15.28 1.09 -9.83
CA ARG A 100 13.88 0.75 -10.13
C ARG A 100 12.97 1.97 -10.01
N ASP A 101 12.13 2.28 -10.98
CA ASP A 101 11.08 3.29 -10.82
C ASP A 101 10.07 2.85 -9.75
N LEU A 102 9.79 3.73 -8.78
CA LEU A 102 8.85 3.47 -7.69
C LEU A 102 7.39 3.78 -8.07
N THR A 103 7.13 4.20 -9.31
CA THR A 103 5.79 4.47 -9.83
C THR A 103 4.99 3.16 -10.01
N PHE A 104 3.72 3.17 -9.61
CA PHE A 104 2.81 2.05 -9.85
C PHE A 104 2.63 1.74 -11.33
N ILE A 105 2.67 0.46 -11.68
CA ILE A 105 2.35 -0.04 -13.02
C ILE A 105 1.08 -0.91 -12.97
N HIS A 106 0.49 -1.19 -14.14
CA HIS A 106 -0.77 -1.96 -14.20
C HIS A 106 -0.69 -3.33 -13.50
N LYS A 107 0.45 -4.03 -13.65
CA LYS A 107 0.69 -5.34 -13.03
C LYS A 107 0.63 -5.31 -11.50
N ASP A 108 0.84 -4.16 -10.89
CA ASP A 108 0.80 -4.03 -9.43
C ASP A 108 -0.62 -4.24 -8.90
N PHE A 109 -1.63 -3.86 -9.68
CA PHE A 109 -3.04 -4.05 -9.31
C PHE A 109 -3.51 -5.51 -9.41
N GLU A 110 -2.82 -6.33 -10.20
CA GLU A 110 -3.13 -7.76 -10.38
C GLU A 110 -2.35 -8.65 -9.40
N HIS A 111 -1.34 -8.08 -8.73
CA HIS A 111 -0.48 -8.81 -7.84
C HIS A 111 -1.18 -9.09 -6.48
N PRO A 112 -1.03 -10.30 -5.89
CA PRO A 112 -1.74 -10.71 -4.67
C PRO A 112 -1.67 -9.72 -3.51
N ASN A 113 -0.50 -9.10 -3.28
CA ASN A 113 -0.33 -8.06 -2.25
C ASN A 113 -1.38 -6.94 -2.32
N THR A 114 -1.85 -6.55 -3.51
CA THR A 114 -2.90 -5.53 -3.65
C THR A 114 -4.23 -6.05 -3.11
N SER A 115 -4.64 -7.25 -3.53
CA SER A 115 -5.85 -7.90 -3.04
C SER A 115 -5.78 -8.19 -1.53
N ASP A 116 -4.64 -8.67 -1.04
CA ASP A 116 -4.41 -8.93 0.39
C ASP A 116 -4.57 -7.65 1.21
N THR A 117 -3.95 -6.56 0.76
CA THR A 117 -4.02 -5.27 1.46
C THR A 117 -5.47 -4.75 1.54
N ILE A 118 -6.27 -4.98 0.50
CA ILE A 118 -7.68 -4.59 0.45
C ILE A 118 -8.51 -5.46 1.41
N VAL A 119 -8.30 -6.78 1.38
CA VAL A 119 -8.99 -7.72 2.26
C VAL A 119 -8.67 -7.41 3.72
N ASP A 120 -7.39 -7.26 4.06
CA ASP A 120 -6.95 -6.94 5.42
C ASP A 120 -7.51 -5.61 5.91
N TYR A 121 -7.62 -4.59 5.03
CA TYR A 121 -8.27 -3.33 5.35
C TYR A 121 -9.74 -3.54 5.74
N PHE A 122 -10.53 -4.18 4.87
CA PHE A 122 -11.96 -4.33 5.12
C PHE A 122 -12.26 -5.31 6.27
N MET A 123 -11.48 -6.37 6.45
CA MET A 123 -11.60 -7.27 7.61
C MET A 123 -11.36 -6.54 8.93
N SER A 124 -10.39 -5.61 8.96
CA SER A 124 -10.07 -4.82 10.15
C SER A 124 -11.12 -3.76 10.47
N GLU A 125 -11.63 -3.05 9.47
CA GLU A 125 -12.52 -1.89 9.68
C GLU A 125 -14.01 -2.26 9.65
N TYR A 126 -14.38 -3.35 8.96
CA TYR A 126 -15.77 -3.78 8.76
C TYR A 126 -15.93 -5.30 8.92
N PRO A 127 -15.64 -5.89 10.09
CA PRO A 127 -15.60 -7.35 10.27
C PRO A 127 -16.92 -8.06 9.88
N ASP A 128 -18.07 -7.39 10.00
CA ASP A 128 -19.37 -7.96 9.68
C ASP A 128 -19.76 -7.84 8.19
N ASP A 129 -19.14 -6.92 7.43
CA ASP A 129 -19.52 -6.57 6.04
C ASP A 129 -18.33 -6.62 5.06
N PHE A 130 -17.15 -7.04 5.52
CA PHE A 130 -15.93 -7.00 4.70
C PHE A 130 -16.09 -7.82 3.41
N ARG A 131 -16.86 -8.90 3.45
CA ARG A 131 -17.06 -9.79 2.30
C ARG A 131 -17.74 -9.05 1.15
N VAL A 132 -18.85 -8.36 1.42
CA VAL A 132 -19.59 -7.60 0.40
C VAL A 132 -18.72 -6.48 -0.17
N LYS A 133 -17.96 -5.80 0.69
CA LYS A 133 -17.02 -4.74 0.26
C LYS A 133 -15.89 -5.31 -0.63
N CYS A 134 -15.30 -6.44 -0.24
CA CYS A 134 -14.25 -7.11 -0.99
C CYS A 134 -14.75 -7.64 -2.34
N GLU A 135 -15.91 -8.29 -2.37
CA GLU A 135 -16.57 -8.75 -3.61
C GLU A 135 -16.73 -7.59 -4.60
N SER A 136 -17.21 -6.44 -4.11
CA SER A 136 -17.45 -5.27 -4.96
C SER A 136 -16.15 -4.67 -5.50
N ILE A 137 -15.12 -4.46 -4.68
CA ILE A 137 -13.88 -3.78 -5.10
C ILE A 137 -12.92 -4.66 -5.89
N LEU A 138 -12.86 -5.95 -5.53
CA LEU A 138 -12.02 -6.93 -6.20
C LEU A 138 -12.71 -7.52 -7.43
N ASN A 139 -14.00 -7.19 -7.64
CA ASN A 139 -14.83 -7.76 -8.70
C ASN A 139 -14.81 -9.29 -8.65
N MET A 140 -15.00 -9.83 -7.44
CA MET A 140 -15.05 -11.26 -7.17
C MET A 140 -16.47 -11.67 -6.80
N THR A 141 -16.89 -12.86 -7.22
CA THR A 141 -18.09 -13.50 -6.67
C THR A 141 -17.84 -13.97 -5.24
N SER A 142 -18.90 -14.25 -4.48
CA SER A 142 -18.77 -14.81 -3.13
C SER A 142 -17.97 -16.11 -3.08
N ASP A 143 -18.10 -16.97 -4.11
CA ASP A 143 -17.30 -18.20 -4.22
C ASP A 143 -15.82 -17.90 -4.48
N GLN A 144 -15.51 -16.99 -5.40
CA GLN A 144 -14.13 -16.58 -5.68
C GLN A 144 -13.47 -15.95 -4.46
N LEU A 145 -14.19 -15.10 -3.73
CA LEU A 145 -13.69 -14.50 -2.49
C LEU A 145 -13.49 -15.56 -1.40
N ARG A 146 -14.40 -16.52 -1.26
CA ARG A 146 -14.24 -17.63 -0.31
C ARG A 146 -13.00 -18.45 -0.62
N GLU A 147 -12.79 -18.84 -1.87
CA GLU A 147 -11.59 -19.58 -2.30
C GLU A 147 -10.31 -18.75 -2.09
N TYR A 148 -10.37 -17.45 -2.33
CA TYR A 148 -9.27 -16.53 -2.03
C TYR A 148 -8.91 -16.56 -0.55
N LEU A 149 -9.89 -16.39 0.35
CA LEU A 149 -9.68 -16.35 1.79
C LEU A 149 -9.11 -17.68 2.32
N ILE A 150 -9.61 -18.82 1.84
CA ILE A 150 -9.07 -20.14 2.21
C ILE A 150 -7.59 -20.26 1.80
N ARG A 151 -7.24 -19.84 0.58
CA ARG A 151 -5.84 -19.87 0.11
C ARG A 151 -4.93 -18.94 0.92
N LYS A 152 -5.42 -17.75 1.27
CA LYS A 152 -4.70 -16.79 2.10
C LYS A 152 -4.43 -17.37 3.50
N GLU A 153 -5.44 -17.94 4.14
CA GLU A 153 -5.30 -18.57 5.47
C GLU A 153 -4.32 -19.75 5.44
N GLN A 154 -4.33 -20.56 4.38
CA GLN A 154 -3.37 -21.66 4.20
C GLN A 154 -1.92 -21.19 4.00
N PHE A 155 -1.72 -19.97 3.47
CA PHE A 155 -0.39 -19.39 3.31
C PHE A 155 0.09 -18.74 4.60
N ASP A 156 -0.80 -18.03 5.31
CA ASP A 156 -0.48 -17.33 6.56
C ASP A 156 -0.20 -18.30 7.73
N ASN A 157 -0.79 -19.50 7.71
CA ASN A 157 -0.58 -20.55 8.72
C ASN A 157 0.63 -21.48 8.44
N ARG A 158 1.52 -21.11 7.51
CA ARG A 158 2.78 -21.83 7.24
C ARG A 158 3.97 -21.15 7.90
#